data_AF-K1WS38-F1
#
_entry.id   AF-K1WS38-F1
#
_cell.length_a   1.000
_cell.length_b   1.000
_cell.length_c   1.000
_cell.angle_alpha   90.00
_cell.angle_beta   90.00
_cell.angle_gamma   90.00
#
_symmetry.space_group_name_H-M   'P 1'
#
loop_
_entity.id
_entity.type
_entity.pdbx_description
1 polymer ?
#
loop_
_entity_poly.entity_id
_entity_poly.type
_entity_poly.pdbx_seq_one_letter_code
_entity_poly.pdbx_strand_id
1 'polypeptide(L)'
;MLSRHGTMLSEKSASHPLTMPTRSVSTSSAMSSDEAIPGNDPSNTSELLAERLQAWKHAVGYLEAYITATEKVQRAHSKEYEKVLKNMGGIASLFETIRTNTTGLANIHLETEKNIKGSVLPILDRLHKEIKNKSKEITAGAGKNAKEVEKVRNITQKHIELLGQHTAGFGVSGGKMSANDDPYVVQRGVYHRLGKQILEENNNKNDLINVQNNFALFESHIIEVIQQAMMTFNQFVGGQAQKVEQLYGEMLGTAQAVPLNFEWAGFVERNKEILVDPQTPDRTLDGITFPNQDHSCTRAVIEGTLERKSRNKLSMAGYSTGYYVVTPSKYLHEFKDSDNLRKDPTPELSIYLPDAVIGTTNGEKFNVKGKDVSKGIGGKFTGSSELQFKAHTASDANKWYEAISSVVGTAPASEPLSPAATGVVGPSESENKQASVPPAYAEKTGPAPVQTAGLTGGETVAIPVAISSGAAATNPEKI
;
A
#
# COMPACT_ATOMS: atom_id res chain seq x y z
N MET A 1 29.76 -32.76 24.17
CA MET A 1 29.01 -32.38 25.38
C MET A 1 27.67 -31.82 24.90
N LEU A 2 26.56 -32.55 24.89
CA LEU A 2 25.61 -32.77 26.03
C LEU A 2 25.32 -31.44 26.77
N SER A 3 24.10 -30.95 26.95
CA SER A 3 22.78 -31.60 27.01
C SER A 3 21.61 -30.61 26.83
N ARG A 4 20.44 -31.20 26.62
CA ARG A 4 19.07 -30.69 26.40
C ARG A 4 18.50 -29.82 27.53
N HIS A 5 17.44 -29.04 27.21
CA HIS A 5 16.05 -29.01 27.73
C HIS A 5 15.33 -27.90 26.91
N GLY A 6 14.15 -27.98 26.29
CA GLY A 6 13.02 -28.89 26.38
C GLY A 6 11.76 -28.10 26.77
N THR A 7 10.99 -27.57 25.80
CA THR A 7 9.53 -27.35 25.94
C THR A 7 8.88 -27.28 24.56
N MET A 8 8.17 -28.36 24.19
CA MET A 8 7.28 -28.40 23.03
C MET A 8 5.86 -28.04 23.47
N LEU A 9 5.23 -27.09 22.77
CA LEU A 9 3.78 -26.92 22.78
C LEU A 9 3.18 -27.76 21.65
N SER A 10 2.26 -28.64 22.04
CA SER A 10 1.58 -29.60 21.19
C SER A 10 0.35 -28.94 20.57
N GLU A 11 0.35 -28.80 19.25
CA GLU A 11 -0.87 -28.54 18.47
C GLU A 11 -1.08 -29.74 17.53
N LYS A 12 -2.05 -30.58 17.89
CA LYS A 12 -2.41 -31.79 17.13
C LYS A 12 -3.10 -31.39 15.83
N SER A 13 -2.35 -31.34 14.74
CA SER A 13 -2.91 -31.41 13.40
C SER A 13 -3.25 -32.87 13.09
N ALA A 14 -4.55 -33.21 13.13
CA ALA A 14 -5.04 -34.54 12.78
C ALA A 14 -5.00 -34.72 11.25
N SER A 15 -3.87 -35.17 10.72
CA SER A 15 -3.79 -35.71 9.36
C SER A 15 -4.39 -37.11 9.36
N HIS A 16 -5.64 -37.26 8.91
CA HIS A 16 -6.16 -38.57 8.51
C HIS A 16 -5.53 -38.96 7.16
N PRO A 17 -4.76 -40.06 7.06
CA PRO A 17 -4.46 -40.61 5.75
C PRO A 17 -5.73 -41.29 5.21
N LEU A 18 -6.17 -40.88 4.01
CA LEU A 18 -7.14 -41.62 3.21
C LEU A 18 -6.44 -42.86 2.63
N THR A 19 -6.17 -43.85 3.49
CA THR A 19 -5.79 -45.18 3.06
C THR A 19 -7.05 -46.03 3.07
N MET A 20 -7.55 -46.39 1.89
CA MET A 20 -8.60 -47.41 1.80
C MET A 20 -8.08 -48.70 2.42
N PRO A 21 -8.81 -49.35 3.36
CA PRO A 21 -8.38 -50.61 3.94
C PRO A 21 -8.52 -51.71 2.89
N THR A 22 -7.40 -52.11 2.28
CA THR A 22 -7.33 -53.33 1.49
C THR A 22 -7.37 -54.52 2.45
N ARG A 23 -8.54 -55.15 2.60
CA ARG A 23 -8.67 -56.39 3.36
C ARG A 23 -8.10 -57.54 2.52
N SER A 24 -7.01 -58.14 3.00
CA SER A 24 -6.54 -59.44 2.52
C SER A 24 -7.58 -60.50 2.91
N VAL A 25 -8.18 -61.15 1.92
CA VAL A 25 -9.04 -62.31 2.14
C VAL A 25 -8.14 -63.51 2.39
N SER A 26 -8.03 -63.94 3.65
CA SER A 26 -7.40 -65.22 4.01
C SER A 26 -8.31 -66.37 3.60
N THR A 27 -8.02 -66.99 2.45
CA THR A 27 -8.64 -68.25 2.00
C THR A 27 -8.05 -69.44 2.77
N SER A 28 -8.43 -69.62 4.04
CA SER A 28 -7.92 -70.74 4.86
C SER A 28 -8.97 -71.32 5.81
N SER A 29 -10.14 -71.71 5.28
CA SER A 29 -11.16 -72.46 6.04
C SER A 29 -11.87 -73.57 5.23
N ALA A 30 -11.20 -74.13 4.21
CA ALA A 30 -11.78 -75.15 3.33
C ALA A 30 -11.50 -76.63 3.75
N MET A 31 -11.25 -76.92 5.03
CA MET A 31 -10.99 -78.29 5.50
C MET A 31 -11.70 -78.56 6.83
N SER A 32 -13.03 -78.66 6.78
CA SER A 32 -13.84 -79.40 7.75
C SER A 32 -14.55 -80.52 6.98
N SER A 33 -14.27 -81.77 7.33
CA SER A 33 -14.58 -82.98 6.57
C SER A 33 -16.04 -83.45 6.63
N ASP A 34 -16.99 -82.56 6.94
CA ASP A 34 -18.42 -82.88 7.05
C ASP A 34 -19.29 -82.22 5.96
N GLU A 35 -18.71 -81.30 5.17
CA GLU A 35 -19.41 -80.61 4.08
C GLU A 35 -18.88 -81.12 2.73
N ALA A 36 -19.67 -81.93 2.02
CA ALA A 36 -19.25 -82.56 0.76
C ALA A 36 -19.05 -81.57 -0.42
N ILE A 37 -19.40 -80.29 -0.26
CA ILE A 37 -19.34 -79.26 -1.31
C ILE A 37 -18.78 -77.95 -0.73
N PRO A 38 -17.66 -77.39 -1.23
CA PRO A 38 -17.13 -76.11 -0.76
C PRO A 38 -18.12 -74.95 -1.01
N GLY A 39 -18.47 -74.21 0.04
CA GLY A 39 -19.36 -73.05 -0.07
C GLY A 39 -18.59 -71.75 -0.31
N ASN A 40 -18.72 -71.17 -1.51
CA ASN A 40 -18.47 -69.74 -1.68
C ASN A 40 -19.76 -69.00 -1.35
N ASP A 41 -19.80 -68.29 -0.22
CA ASP A 41 -20.99 -67.55 0.19
C ASP A 41 -21.16 -66.28 -0.68
N PRO A 42 -22.19 -66.21 -1.55
CA PRO A 42 -22.44 -65.08 -2.43
C PRO A 42 -22.86 -63.80 -1.70
N SER A 43 -23.31 -63.89 -0.43
CA SER A 43 -23.66 -62.72 0.38
C SER A 43 -22.46 -61.79 0.61
N ASN A 44 -21.26 -62.36 0.79
CA ASN A 44 -20.00 -61.64 0.98
C ASN A 44 -19.68 -60.66 -0.15
N THR A 45 -19.99 -61.02 -1.41
CA THR A 45 -19.73 -60.14 -2.56
C THR A 45 -20.62 -58.90 -2.52
N SER A 46 -21.90 -59.08 -2.21
CA SER A 46 -22.86 -57.97 -2.18
C SER A 46 -22.62 -57.01 -1.02
N GLU A 47 -22.23 -57.54 0.14
CA GLU A 47 -21.85 -56.75 1.31
C GLU A 47 -20.59 -55.91 1.02
N LEU A 48 -19.57 -56.52 0.42
CA LEU A 48 -18.34 -55.82 0.03
C LEU A 48 -18.60 -54.67 -0.95
N LEU A 49 -19.46 -54.88 -1.96
CA LEU A 49 -19.85 -53.82 -2.90
C LEU A 49 -20.66 -52.72 -2.22
N ALA A 50 -21.51 -53.05 -1.26
CA ALA A 50 -22.25 -52.08 -0.48
C ALA A 50 -21.33 -51.21 0.40
N GLU A 51 -20.35 -51.82 1.08
CA GLU A 51 -19.30 -51.10 1.83
C GLU A 51 -18.51 -50.15 0.93
N ARG A 52 -18.15 -50.60 -0.28
CA ARG A 52 -17.46 -49.76 -1.27
C ARG A 52 -18.29 -48.54 -1.69
N LEU A 53 -19.60 -48.69 -1.87
CA LEU A 53 -20.48 -47.54 -2.15
C LEU A 53 -20.64 -46.61 -0.95
N GLN A 54 -20.66 -47.13 0.29
CA GLN A 54 -20.66 -46.26 1.47
C GLN A 54 -19.38 -45.42 1.53
N ALA A 55 -18.22 -46.01 1.22
CA ALA A 55 -16.96 -45.27 1.14
C ALA A 55 -17.04 -44.14 0.08
N TRP A 56 -17.54 -44.44 -1.13
CA TRP A 56 -17.76 -43.42 -2.16
C TRP A 56 -18.73 -42.33 -1.74
N LYS A 57 -19.83 -42.70 -1.08
CA LYS A 57 -20.79 -41.75 -0.53
C LYS A 57 -20.14 -40.79 0.48
N HIS A 58 -19.29 -41.31 1.37
CA HIS A 58 -18.54 -40.48 2.31
C HIS A 58 -17.54 -39.57 1.58
N ALA A 59 -16.82 -40.08 0.58
CA ALA A 59 -15.89 -39.27 -0.21
C ALA A 59 -16.59 -38.09 -0.90
N VAL A 60 -17.74 -38.33 -1.55
CA VAL A 60 -18.57 -37.27 -2.14
C VAL A 60 -19.07 -36.30 -1.06
N GLY A 61 -19.52 -36.80 0.09
CA GLY A 61 -19.95 -35.97 1.21
C GLY A 61 -18.83 -35.06 1.77
N TYR A 62 -17.58 -35.53 1.79
CA TYR A 62 -16.45 -34.67 2.17
C TYR A 62 -16.19 -33.57 1.14
N LEU A 63 -16.32 -33.90 -0.16
CA LEU A 63 -16.17 -32.91 -1.22
C LEU A 63 -17.30 -31.86 -1.17
N GLU A 64 -18.55 -32.27 -0.94
CA GLU A 64 -19.68 -31.36 -0.70
C GLU A 64 -19.40 -30.41 0.46
N ALA A 65 -18.88 -30.93 1.58
CA ALA A 65 -18.55 -30.14 2.75
C ALA A 65 -17.45 -29.11 2.45
N TYR A 66 -16.41 -29.51 1.71
CA TYR A 66 -15.34 -28.60 1.28
C TYR A 66 -15.86 -27.47 0.37
N ILE A 67 -16.66 -27.81 -0.65
CA ILE A 67 -17.21 -26.83 -1.58
C ILE A 67 -18.21 -25.90 -0.86
N THR A 68 -19.02 -26.44 0.06
CA THR A 68 -19.91 -25.63 0.92
C THR A 68 -19.12 -24.70 1.85
N ALA A 69 -18.00 -25.14 2.41
CA ALA A 69 -17.15 -24.27 3.22
C ALA A 69 -16.56 -23.14 2.38
N THR A 70 -16.12 -23.44 1.15
CA THR A 70 -15.59 -22.44 0.22
C THR A 70 -16.68 -21.43 -0.19
N GLU A 71 -17.89 -21.89 -0.49
CA GLU A 71 -19.08 -21.06 -0.74
C GLU A 71 -19.32 -20.04 0.39
N LYS A 72 -19.26 -20.49 1.65
CA LYS A 72 -19.39 -19.60 2.82
C LYS A 72 -18.26 -18.59 2.94
N VAL A 73 -17.02 -18.97 2.61
CA VAL A 73 -15.87 -18.04 2.60
C VAL A 73 -16.07 -16.95 1.56
N GLN A 74 -16.53 -17.29 0.35
CA GLN A 74 -16.84 -16.32 -0.70
C GLN A 74 -17.92 -15.33 -0.24
N ARG A 75 -18.98 -15.83 0.42
CA ARG A 75 -20.00 -14.96 1.03
C ARG A 75 -19.44 -14.02 2.10
N ALA A 76 -18.53 -14.52 2.94
CA ALA A 76 -17.91 -13.74 4.00
C ALA A 76 -17.05 -12.62 3.40
N HIS A 77 -16.22 -12.92 2.40
CA HIS A 77 -15.41 -11.92 1.69
C HIS A 77 -16.27 -10.79 1.13
N SER A 78 -17.38 -11.12 0.46
CA SER A 78 -18.30 -10.11 -0.06
C SER A 78 -18.78 -9.14 1.04
N LYS A 79 -19.22 -9.66 2.18
CA LYS A 79 -19.66 -8.85 3.32
C LYS A 79 -18.55 -8.00 3.94
N GLU A 80 -17.33 -8.52 4.01
CA GLU A 80 -16.21 -7.75 4.54
C GLU A 80 -15.82 -6.60 3.60
N TYR A 81 -15.85 -6.80 2.28
CA TYR A 81 -15.64 -5.71 1.33
C TYR A 81 -16.73 -4.64 1.40
N GLU A 82 -18.00 -5.01 1.64
CA GLU A 82 -19.06 -4.03 1.93
C GLU A 82 -18.77 -3.18 3.18
N LYS A 83 -18.10 -3.74 4.19
CA LYS A 83 -17.67 -2.96 5.37
C LYS A 83 -16.49 -2.05 5.06
N VAL A 84 -15.53 -2.51 4.25
CA VAL A 84 -14.40 -1.69 3.79
C VAL A 84 -14.91 -0.41 3.12
N LEU A 85 -15.94 -0.52 2.26
CA LEU A 85 -16.56 0.63 1.60
C LEU A 85 -17.11 1.68 2.57
N LYS A 86 -17.63 1.29 3.74
CA LYS A 86 -18.17 2.22 4.74
C LYS A 86 -17.10 3.07 5.42
N ASN A 87 -15.85 2.61 5.42
CA ASN A 87 -14.72 3.33 6.01
C ASN A 87 -14.07 4.34 5.04
N MET A 88 -14.53 4.37 3.78
CA MET A 88 -13.95 5.22 2.74
C MET A 88 -14.76 6.52 2.54
N GLY A 89 -14.76 7.42 3.52
CA GLY A 89 -15.32 8.77 3.40
C GLY A 89 -14.22 9.83 3.16
N GLY A 90 -14.30 10.60 2.06
CA GLY A 90 -13.34 11.68 1.76
C GLY A 90 -13.05 11.85 0.26
N ILE A 91 -12.93 13.10 -0.19
CA ILE A 91 -12.96 13.56 -1.59
C ILE A 91 -11.54 13.57 -2.19
N ALA A 92 -11.17 12.52 -2.92
CA ALA A 92 -10.23 12.62 -4.05
C ALA A 92 -10.61 11.53 -5.07
N SER A 93 -10.43 11.79 -6.36
CA SER A 93 -10.83 10.84 -7.42
C SER A 93 -10.10 9.50 -7.32
N LEU A 94 -8.90 9.45 -6.72
CA LEU A 94 -8.18 8.22 -6.41
C LEU A 94 -8.97 7.31 -5.45
N PHE A 95 -9.61 7.90 -4.43
CA PHE A 95 -10.46 7.15 -3.51
C PHE A 95 -11.76 6.68 -4.18
N GLU A 96 -12.20 7.34 -5.26
CA GLU A 96 -13.35 6.88 -6.07
C GLU A 96 -13.02 5.61 -6.87
N THR A 97 -11.84 5.52 -7.48
CA THR A 97 -11.43 4.30 -8.19
C THR A 97 -11.24 3.13 -7.21
N ILE A 98 -10.62 3.37 -6.06
CA ILE A 98 -10.51 2.33 -5.01
C ILE A 98 -11.90 1.89 -4.55
N ARG A 99 -12.87 2.80 -4.44
CA ARG A 99 -14.24 2.49 -4.02
C ARG A 99 -14.95 1.65 -5.06
N THR A 100 -14.85 2.03 -6.32
CA THR A 100 -15.43 1.31 -7.45
C THR A 100 -14.84 -0.10 -7.53
N ASN A 101 -13.52 -0.23 -7.46
CA ASN A 101 -12.88 -1.54 -7.56
C ASN A 101 -13.18 -2.41 -6.33
N THR A 102 -13.27 -1.84 -5.13
CA THR A 102 -13.69 -2.56 -3.92
C THR A 102 -15.15 -3.03 -3.99
N THR A 103 -16.03 -2.25 -4.60
CA THR A 103 -17.40 -2.66 -4.93
C THR A 103 -17.39 -3.82 -5.93
N GLY A 104 -16.51 -3.75 -6.94
CA GLY A 104 -16.23 -4.85 -7.85
C GLY A 104 -15.82 -6.13 -7.12
N LEU A 105 -14.89 -6.04 -6.15
CA LEU A 105 -14.46 -7.17 -5.32
C LEU A 105 -15.64 -7.76 -4.53
N ALA A 106 -16.45 -6.94 -3.87
CA ALA A 106 -17.63 -7.40 -3.13
C ALA A 106 -18.60 -8.19 -4.02
N ASN A 107 -18.86 -7.68 -5.22
CA ASN A 107 -19.76 -8.29 -6.20
C ASN A 107 -19.19 -9.59 -6.78
N ILE A 108 -17.89 -9.63 -7.12
CA ILE A 108 -17.25 -10.82 -7.68
C ILE A 108 -17.34 -12.00 -6.71
N HIS A 109 -17.12 -11.75 -5.42
CA HIS A 109 -17.18 -12.76 -4.37
C HIS A 109 -18.63 -13.24 -4.15
N LEU A 110 -19.61 -12.33 -4.21
CA LEU A 110 -21.03 -12.69 -4.11
C LEU A 110 -21.52 -13.51 -5.32
N GLU A 111 -21.09 -13.14 -6.52
CA GLU A 111 -21.43 -13.86 -7.75
C GLU A 111 -20.85 -15.28 -7.70
N THR A 112 -19.59 -15.42 -7.29
CA THR A 112 -18.93 -16.72 -7.15
C THR A 112 -19.59 -17.60 -6.09
N GLU A 113 -20.03 -17.03 -4.95
CA GLU A 113 -20.85 -17.77 -3.98
C GLU A 113 -22.11 -18.36 -4.62
N LYS A 114 -22.89 -17.52 -5.31
CA LYS A 114 -24.12 -17.94 -5.97
C LYS A 114 -23.86 -19.00 -7.05
N ASN A 115 -22.79 -18.86 -7.82
CA ASN A 115 -22.41 -19.80 -8.87
C ASN A 115 -21.98 -21.16 -8.29
N ILE A 116 -21.15 -21.18 -7.23
CA ILE A 116 -20.78 -22.42 -6.54
C ILE A 116 -22.03 -23.11 -6.01
N LYS A 117 -22.90 -22.36 -5.34
CA LYS A 117 -24.12 -22.88 -4.72
C LYS A 117 -25.16 -23.37 -5.72
N GLY A 118 -25.33 -22.64 -6.82
CA GLY A 118 -26.35 -22.90 -7.84
C GLY A 118 -25.93 -23.91 -8.90
N SER A 119 -24.63 -24.12 -9.11
CA SER A 119 -24.13 -24.93 -10.24
C SER A 119 -23.24 -26.08 -9.80
N VAL A 120 -22.38 -25.90 -8.78
CA VAL A 120 -21.43 -26.96 -8.36
C VAL A 120 -22.06 -27.91 -7.35
N LEU A 121 -22.63 -27.37 -6.26
CA LEU A 121 -23.24 -28.20 -5.22
C LEU A 121 -24.37 -29.12 -5.73
N PRO A 122 -25.24 -28.71 -6.67
CA PRO A 122 -26.28 -29.60 -7.19
C PRO A 122 -25.74 -30.82 -7.95
N ILE A 123 -24.57 -30.71 -8.58
CA ILE A 123 -23.92 -31.85 -9.26
C ILE A 123 -23.56 -32.92 -8.22
N LEU A 124 -22.96 -32.50 -7.11
CA LEU A 124 -22.55 -33.40 -6.03
C LEU A 124 -23.76 -33.97 -5.26
N ASP A 125 -24.77 -33.16 -4.95
CA ASP A 125 -25.99 -33.63 -4.27
C ASP A 125 -26.74 -34.69 -5.09
N ARG A 126 -26.78 -34.50 -6.41
CA ARG A 126 -27.32 -35.51 -7.33
C ARG A 126 -26.50 -36.80 -7.27
N LEU A 127 -25.18 -36.72 -7.38
CA LEU A 127 -24.30 -37.89 -7.29
C LEU A 127 -24.45 -38.63 -5.96
N HIS A 128 -24.53 -37.90 -4.85
CA HIS A 128 -24.75 -38.46 -3.52
C HIS A 128 -26.05 -39.27 -3.47
N LYS A 129 -27.15 -38.74 -4.03
CA LYS A 129 -28.44 -39.45 -4.13
C LYS A 129 -28.34 -40.67 -5.05
N GLU A 130 -27.65 -40.57 -6.17
CA GLU A 130 -27.42 -41.70 -7.09
C GLU A 130 -26.66 -42.84 -6.41
N ILE A 131 -25.56 -42.55 -5.70
CA ILE A 131 -24.80 -43.55 -4.91
C ILE A 131 -25.68 -44.19 -3.84
N LYS A 132 -26.48 -43.39 -3.11
CA LYS A 132 -27.41 -43.89 -2.08
C LYS A 132 -28.44 -44.85 -2.68
N ASN A 133 -28.99 -44.52 -3.85
CA ASN A 133 -29.98 -45.35 -4.53
C ASN A 133 -29.34 -46.65 -5.04
N LYS A 134 -28.14 -46.57 -5.63
CA LYS A 134 -27.40 -47.75 -6.10
C LYS A 134 -27.04 -48.70 -4.95
N SER A 135 -26.69 -48.16 -3.79
CA SER A 135 -26.42 -48.96 -2.59
C SER A 135 -27.65 -49.76 -2.16
N LYS A 136 -28.85 -49.16 -2.19
CA LYS A 136 -30.10 -49.88 -1.88
C LYS A 136 -30.42 -50.96 -2.90
N GLU A 137 -30.20 -50.68 -4.19
CA GLU A 137 -30.43 -51.63 -5.29
C GLU A 137 -29.57 -52.90 -5.12
N ILE A 138 -28.27 -52.74 -4.85
CA ILE A 138 -27.34 -53.88 -4.71
C ILE A 138 -27.68 -54.72 -3.47
N THR A 139 -27.93 -54.09 -2.33
CA THR A 139 -28.27 -54.80 -1.09
C THR A 139 -29.61 -55.55 -1.21
N ALA A 140 -30.60 -54.99 -1.91
CA ALA A 140 -31.89 -55.64 -2.11
C ALA A 140 -31.85 -56.78 -3.15
N GLY A 141 -31.10 -56.61 -4.25
CA GLY A 141 -31.07 -57.54 -5.37
C GLY A 141 -30.30 -58.83 -5.10
N ALA A 142 -29.12 -58.74 -4.48
CA ALA A 142 -28.22 -59.89 -4.32
C ALA A 142 -28.70 -60.94 -3.33
N GLY A 143 -29.48 -60.55 -2.31
CA GLY A 143 -29.96 -61.45 -1.27
C GLY A 143 -31.01 -62.47 -1.73
N LYS A 144 -31.63 -62.28 -2.89
CA LYS A 144 -32.68 -63.18 -3.40
C LYS A 144 -32.09 -64.47 -3.99
N ASN A 145 -31.09 -64.36 -4.85
CA ASN A 145 -30.50 -65.50 -5.55
C ASN A 145 -29.67 -66.38 -4.61
N ALA A 146 -28.98 -65.76 -3.65
CA ALA A 146 -28.27 -66.45 -2.58
C ALA A 146 -29.17 -67.42 -1.79
N LYS A 147 -30.40 -67.01 -1.47
CA LYS A 147 -31.35 -67.84 -0.71
C LYS A 147 -31.85 -69.05 -1.51
N GLU A 148 -32.04 -68.91 -2.82
CA GLU A 148 -32.45 -70.04 -3.67
C GLU A 148 -31.32 -71.06 -3.83
N VAL A 149 -30.07 -70.60 -3.98
CA VAL A 149 -28.87 -71.47 -3.97
C VAL A 149 -28.78 -72.25 -2.66
N GLU A 150 -28.93 -71.56 -1.52
CA GLU A 150 -28.89 -72.20 -0.20
C GLU A 150 -30.01 -73.24 -0.04
N LYS A 151 -31.21 -72.95 -0.53
CA LYS A 151 -32.33 -73.88 -0.50
C LYS A 151 -32.06 -75.14 -1.33
N VAL A 152 -31.53 -75.02 -2.55
CA VAL A 152 -31.24 -76.21 -3.38
C VAL A 152 -30.07 -77.01 -2.82
N ARG A 153 -29.04 -76.35 -2.26
CA ARG A 153 -27.93 -77.03 -1.57
C ARG A 153 -28.41 -77.85 -0.39
N ASN A 154 -29.26 -77.29 0.47
CA ASN A 154 -29.86 -78.02 1.59
C ASN A 154 -30.68 -79.23 1.16
N ILE A 155 -31.42 -79.12 0.05
CA ILE A 155 -32.19 -80.24 -0.51
C ILE A 155 -31.26 -81.33 -1.04
N THR A 156 -30.18 -80.96 -1.72
CA THR A 156 -29.17 -81.93 -2.20
C THR A 156 -28.50 -82.64 -1.03
N GLN A 157 -28.05 -81.89 -0.02
CA GLN A 157 -27.37 -82.42 1.15
C GLN A 157 -28.23 -83.46 1.91
N LYS A 158 -29.50 -83.13 2.18
CA LYS A 158 -30.44 -84.09 2.79
C LYS A 158 -30.59 -85.38 1.99
N HIS A 159 -30.50 -85.30 0.66
CA HIS A 159 -30.64 -86.48 -0.19
C HIS A 159 -29.34 -87.29 -0.28
N ILE A 160 -28.17 -86.64 -0.15
CA ILE A 160 -26.87 -87.31 0.02
C ILE A 160 -26.83 -88.06 1.36
N GLU A 161 -27.32 -87.44 2.44
CA GLU A 161 -27.44 -88.08 3.75
C GLU A 161 -28.39 -89.28 3.70
N LEU A 162 -29.53 -89.14 3.04
CA LEU A 162 -30.48 -90.23 2.81
C LEU A 162 -29.82 -91.41 2.07
N LEU A 163 -29.04 -91.13 1.03
CA LEU A 163 -28.25 -92.15 0.33
C LEU A 163 -27.26 -92.84 1.27
N GLY A 164 -26.55 -92.08 2.11
CA GLY A 164 -25.65 -92.62 3.13
C GLY A 164 -26.35 -93.56 4.11
N GLN A 165 -27.54 -93.20 4.57
CA GLN A 165 -28.35 -94.04 5.47
C GLN A 165 -28.76 -95.37 4.82
N HIS A 166 -29.29 -95.33 3.60
CA HIS A 166 -29.75 -96.55 2.91
C HIS A 166 -28.62 -97.44 2.43
N THR A 167 -27.47 -96.87 2.05
CA THR A 167 -26.27 -97.65 1.70
C THR A 167 -25.64 -98.32 2.93
N ALA A 168 -25.58 -97.64 4.07
CA ALA A 168 -25.06 -98.22 5.31
C ALA A 168 -25.95 -99.35 5.86
N GLY A 169 -27.26 -99.30 5.64
CA GLY A 169 -28.21 -100.35 6.03
C GLY A 169 -28.26 -101.55 5.08
N PHE A 170 -27.62 -101.46 3.91
CA PHE A 170 -27.62 -102.50 2.88
C PHE A 170 -26.81 -103.73 3.36
N GLY A 171 -27.48 -104.87 3.50
CA GLY A 171 -26.88 -106.12 3.98
C GLY A 171 -27.06 -106.42 5.48
N VAL A 172 -27.40 -105.42 6.30
CA VAL A 172 -27.72 -105.60 7.73
C VAL A 172 -29.22 -105.83 7.96
N SER A 173 -30.08 -105.22 7.13
CA SER A 173 -31.53 -105.40 7.20
C SER A 173 -31.96 -106.59 6.34
N GLY A 174 -32.32 -107.71 6.98
CA GLY A 174 -32.77 -108.94 6.33
C GLY A 174 -34.12 -108.83 5.61
N GLY A 175 -34.16 -108.09 4.50
CA GLY A 175 -35.13 -108.30 3.42
C GLY A 175 -36.38 -107.41 3.37
N LYS A 176 -36.45 -106.26 4.06
CA LYS A 176 -37.57 -105.31 3.92
C LYS A 176 -37.09 -103.88 3.67
N MET A 177 -36.76 -103.57 2.42
CA MET A 177 -36.52 -102.21 1.93
C MET A 177 -37.58 -101.85 0.88
N SER A 178 -38.13 -100.64 0.93
CA SER A 178 -39.09 -100.17 -0.07
C SER A 178 -38.38 -99.94 -1.40
N ALA A 179 -39.08 -100.10 -2.54
CA ALA A 179 -38.51 -99.82 -3.85
C ALA A 179 -38.03 -98.36 -4.01
N ASN A 180 -38.61 -97.43 -3.26
CA ASN A 180 -38.20 -96.01 -3.24
C ASN A 180 -36.93 -95.75 -2.41
N ASP A 181 -36.62 -96.66 -1.49
CA ASP A 181 -35.47 -96.57 -0.57
C ASP A 181 -34.24 -97.31 -1.12
N ASP A 182 -34.39 -97.94 -2.29
CA ASP A 182 -33.32 -98.62 -2.99
C ASP A 182 -32.14 -97.66 -3.24
N PRO A 183 -30.91 -97.99 -2.81
CA PRO A 183 -29.77 -97.09 -2.93
C PRO A 183 -29.49 -96.62 -4.35
N TYR A 184 -29.75 -97.44 -5.38
CA TYR A 184 -29.59 -97.04 -6.78
C TYR A 184 -30.62 -95.99 -7.18
N VAL A 185 -31.87 -96.13 -6.76
CA VAL A 185 -32.93 -95.12 -6.99
C VAL A 185 -32.59 -93.80 -6.28
N VAL A 186 -32.17 -93.86 -5.01
CA VAL A 186 -31.78 -92.68 -4.23
C VAL A 186 -30.56 -91.99 -4.85
N GLN A 187 -29.56 -92.74 -5.33
CA GLN A 187 -28.38 -92.20 -6.01
C GLN A 187 -28.74 -91.42 -7.29
N ARG A 188 -29.67 -91.93 -8.11
CA ARG A 188 -30.19 -91.17 -9.26
C ARG A 188 -30.90 -89.89 -8.82
N GLY A 189 -31.61 -89.94 -7.70
CA GLY A 189 -32.22 -88.77 -7.06
C GLY A 189 -31.19 -87.72 -6.61
N VAL A 190 -30.00 -88.15 -6.15
CA VAL A 190 -28.88 -87.26 -5.81
C VAL A 190 -28.34 -86.59 -7.08
N TYR A 191 -28.05 -87.35 -8.14
CA TYR A 191 -27.56 -86.77 -9.41
C TYR A 191 -28.52 -85.73 -10.00
N HIS A 192 -29.83 -85.97 -9.95
CA HIS A 192 -30.84 -85.01 -10.39
C HIS A 192 -30.80 -83.70 -9.59
N ARG A 193 -30.73 -83.78 -8.25
CA ARG A 193 -30.66 -82.60 -7.37
C ARG A 193 -29.35 -81.85 -7.51
N LEU A 194 -28.23 -82.57 -7.63
CA LEU A 194 -26.92 -81.99 -7.87
C LEU A 194 -26.88 -81.24 -9.20
N GLY A 195 -27.46 -81.80 -10.27
CA GLY A 195 -27.60 -81.10 -11.55
C GLY A 195 -28.38 -79.79 -11.43
N LYS A 196 -29.48 -79.79 -10.66
CA LYS A 196 -30.23 -78.56 -10.36
C LYS A 196 -29.42 -77.56 -9.53
N GLN A 197 -28.72 -78.02 -8.49
CA GLN A 197 -27.87 -77.17 -7.66
C GLN A 197 -26.79 -76.47 -8.51
N ILE A 198 -26.06 -77.23 -9.34
CA ILE A 198 -25.02 -76.68 -10.22
C ILE A 198 -25.61 -75.61 -11.17
N LEU A 199 -26.82 -75.84 -11.69
CA LEU A 199 -27.48 -74.85 -12.54
C LEU A 199 -27.77 -73.55 -11.80
N GLU A 200 -28.36 -73.62 -10.59
CA GLU A 200 -28.66 -72.42 -9.79
C GLU A 200 -27.40 -71.70 -9.31
N GLU A 201 -26.35 -72.44 -8.92
CA GLU A 201 -25.05 -71.88 -8.54
C GLU A 201 -24.38 -71.14 -9.71
N ASN A 202 -24.41 -71.74 -10.91
CA ASN A 202 -23.89 -71.09 -12.12
C ASN A 202 -24.70 -69.85 -12.50
N ASN A 203 -26.03 -69.88 -12.39
CA ASN A 203 -26.89 -68.72 -12.62
C ASN A 203 -26.55 -67.59 -11.63
N ASN A 204 -26.49 -67.90 -10.34
CA ASN A 204 -26.12 -66.92 -9.31
C ASN A 204 -24.72 -66.34 -9.53
N LYS A 205 -23.75 -67.17 -9.95
CA LYS A 205 -22.41 -66.70 -10.31
C LYS A 205 -22.44 -65.71 -11.48
N ASN A 206 -23.16 -66.04 -12.56
CA ASN A 206 -23.27 -65.15 -13.72
C ASN A 206 -23.96 -63.83 -13.37
N ASP A 207 -24.98 -63.87 -12.52
CA ASP A 207 -25.64 -62.66 -12.01
C ASP A 207 -24.69 -61.79 -11.19
N LEU A 208 -23.88 -62.39 -10.30
CA LEU A 208 -22.87 -61.66 -9.53
C LEU A 208 -21.81 -61.02 -10.43
N ILE A 209 -21.35 -61.72 -11.46
CA ILE A 209 -20.42 -61.17 -12.46
C ILE A 209 -21.05 -59.96 -13.16
N ASN A 210 -22.33 -60.05 -13.54
CA ASN A 210 -23.05 -58.93 -14.14
C ASN A 210 -23.16 -57.74 -13.18
N VAL A 211 -23.46 -57.98 -11.89
CA VAL A 211 -23.48 -56.93 -10.87
C VAL A 211 -22.11 -56.26 -10.73
N GLN A 212 -21.02 -57.05 -10.72
CA GLN A 212 -19.64 -56.52 -10.65
C GLN A 212 -19.28 -55.66 -11.87
N ASN A 213 -19.63 -56.12 -13.08
CA ASN A 213 -19.37 -55.36 -14.31
C ASN A 213 -20.15 -54.03 -14.32
N ASN A 214 -21.43 -54.06 -13.94
CA ASN A 214 -22.24 -52.83 -13.81
C ASN A 214 -21.71 -51.90 -12.72
N PHE A 215 -21.18 -52.47 -11.63
CA PHE A 215 -20.56 -51.70 -10.56
C PHE A 215 -19.32 -50.96 -11.06
N ALA A 216 -18.45 -51.63 -11.83
CA ALA A 216 -17.26 -51.01 -12.38
C ALA A 216 -17.60 -49.80 -13.28
N LEU A 217 -18.64 -49.93 -14.12
CA LEU A 217 -19.13 -48.82 -14.93
C LEU A 217 -19.69 -47.67 -14.08
N PHE A 218 -20.44 -48.00 -13.02
CA PHE A 218 -20.97 -47.00 -12.11
C PHE A 218 -19.85 -46.26 -11.36
N GLU A 219 -18.80 -46.96 -10.94
CA GLU A 219 -17.65 -46.34 -10.28
C GLU A 219 -16.89 -45.38 -11.21
N SER A 220 -16.69 -45.75 -12.47
CA SER A 220 -16.16 -44.82 -13.48
C SER A 220 -17.04 -43.57 -13.60
N HIS A 221 -18.37 -43.74 -13.61
CA HIS A 221 -19.31 -42.62 -13.65
C HIS A 221 -19.22 -41.71 -12.41
N ILE A 222 -19.04 -42.27 -11.21
CA ILE A 222 -18.81 -41.47 -9.99
C ILE A 222 -17.59 -40.55 -10.18
N ILE A 223 -16.50 -41.09 -10.70
CA ILE A 223 -15.26 -40.33 -10.92
C ILE A 223 -15.48 -39.24 -11.98
N GLU A 224 -16.15 -39.55 -13.09
CA GLU A 224 -16.47 -38.57 -14.14
C GLU A 224 -17.29 -37.40 -13.60
N VAL A 225 -18.31 -37.66 -12.77
CA VAL A 225 -19.15 -36.60 -12.20
C VAL A 225 -18.36 -35.75 -11.19
N ILE A 226 -17.45 -36.37 -10.41
CA ILE A 226 -16.53 -35.62 -9.52
C ILE A 226 -15.62 -34.72 -10.36
N GLN A 227 -15.04 -35.23 -11.44
CA GLN A 227 -14.18 -34.44 -12.35
C GLN A 227 -14.96 -33.26 -12.94
N GLN A 228 -16.19 -33.49 -13.40
CA GLN A 228 -17.06 -32.44 -13.90
C GLN A 228 -17.33 -31.36 -12.84
N ALA A 229 -17.70 -31.75 -11.62
CA ALA A 229 -17.92 -30.82 -10.52
C ALA A 229 -16.67 -29.97 -10.23
N MET A 230 -15.49 -30.60 -10.24
CA MET A 230 -14.22 -29.90 -10.01
C MET A 230 -13.81 -28.97 -11.16
N MET A 231 -14.08 -29.34 -12.41
CA MET A 231 -13.87 -28.45 -13.56
C MET A 231 -14.75 -27.21 -13.46
N THR A 232 -16.05 -27.38 -13.17
CA THR A 232 -16.98 -26.26 -12.98
C THR A 232 -16.59 -25.40 -11.78
N PHE A 233 -16.15 -26.01 -10.67
CA PHE A 233 -15.64 -25.28 -9.51
C PHE A 233 -14.40 -24.43 -9.86
N ASN A 234 -13.43 -25.02 -10.57
CA ASN A 234 -12.23 -24.31 -11.02
C ASN A 234 -12.57 -23.15 -11.97
N GLN A 235 -13.53 -23.33 -12.88
CA GLN A 235 -13.98 -22.26 -13.77
C GLN A 235 -14.45 -21.04 -12.98
N PHE A 236 -15.24 -21.23 -11.92
CA PHE A 236 -15.74 -20.11 -11.11
C PHE A 236 -14.67 -19.51 -10.20
N VAL A 237 -13.96 -20.32 -9.43
CA VAL A 237 -12.96 -19.81 -8.47
C VAL A 237 -11.72 -19.28 -9.19
N GLY A 238 -11.26 -19.97 -10.24
CA GLY A 238 -10.15 -19.54 -11.08
C GLY A 238 -10.47 -18.24 -11.83
N GLY A 239 -11.67 -18.16 -12.44
CA GLY A 239 -12.13 -16.92 -13.07
C GLY A 239 -12.26 -15.76 -12.08
N GLN A 240 -12.70 -16.04 -10.85
CA GLN A 240 -12.75 -15.05 -9.78
C GLN A 240 -11.35 -14.54 -9.39
N ALA A 241 -10.37 -15.43 -9.25
CA ALA A 241 -9.00 -15.05 -8.91
C ALA A 241 -8.40 -14.08 -9.95
N GLN A 242 -8.59 -14.36 -11.24
CA GLN A 242 -8.13 -13.49 -12.34
C GLN A 242 -8.77 -12.10 -12.30
N LYS A 243 -10.09 -12.03 -12.05
CA LYS A 243 -10.79 -10.74 -11.94
C LYS A 243 -10.33 -9.93 -10.72
N VAL A 244 -10.04 -10.59 -9.60
CA VAL A 244 -9.48 -9.91 -8.41
C VAL A 244 -8.10 -9.33 -8.70
N GLU A 245 -7.24 -10.09 -9.37
CA GLU A 245 -5.92 -9.61 -9.81
C GLU A 245 -6.06 -8.36 -10.69
N GLN A 246 -6.98 -8.39 -11.66
CA GLN A 246 -7.26 -7.24 -12.52
C GLN A 246 -7.70 -6.00 -11.72
N LEU A 247 -8.65 -6.15 -10.78
CA LEU A 247 -9.15 -5.04 -9.97
C LEU A 247 -8.06 -4.38 -9.12
N TYR A 248 -7.14 -5.19 -8.55
CA TYR A 248 -5.98 -4.65 -7.83
C TYR A 248 -4.97 -3.99 -8.78
N GLY A 249 -4.74 -4.57 -9.96
CA GLY A 249 -3.91 -3.97 -11.01
C GLY A 249 -4.42 -2.60 -11.46
N GLU A 250 -5.73 -2.45 -11.61
CA GLU A 250 -6.38 -1.18 -11.96
C GLU A 250 -6.25 -0.13 -10.85
N MET A 251 -6.36 -0.52 -9.57
CA MET A 251 -6.10 0.39 -8.45
C MET A 251 -4.67 0.93 -8.48
N LEU A 252 -3.68 0.03 -8.68
CA LEU A 252 -2.27 0.40 -8.78
C LEU A 252 -2.02 1.31 -10.00
N GLY A 253 -2.55 0.94 -11.16
CA GLY A 253 -2.42 1.72 -12.39
C GLY A 253 -2.98 3.13 -12.23
N THR A 254 -4.11 3.27 -11.54
CA THR A 254 -4.71 4.58 -11.23
C THR A 254 -3.82 5.41 -10.32
N ALA A 255 -3.25 4.81 -9.27
CA ALA A 255 -2.33 5.50 -8.37
C ALA A 255 -1.05 5.95 -9.10
N GLN A 256 -0.51 5.11 -9.97
CA GLN A 256 0.70 5.43 -10.75
C GLN A 256 0.45 6.45 -11.86
N ALA A 257 -0.78 6.58 -12.35
CA ALA A 257 -1.15 7.57 -13.35
C ALA A 257 -1.22 9.00 -12.80
N VAL A 258 -1.21 9.19 -11.47
CA VAL A 258 -1.22 10.53 -10.85
C VAL A 258 0.14 11.20 -11.04
N PRO A 259 0.23 12.35 -11.74
CA PRO A 259 1.48 13.10 -11.86
C PRO A 259 2.01 13.52 -10.48
N LEU A 260 3.33 13.45 -10.29
CA LEU A 260 3.96 13.76 -8.98
C LEU A 260 3.67 15.18 -8.50
N ASN A 261 3.52 16.14 -9.43
CA ASN A 261 3.22 17.53 -9.12
C ASN A 261 1.72 17.86 -9.14
N PHE A 262 0.82 16.88 -9.29
CA PHE A 262 -0.62 17.12 -9.49
C PHE A 262 -1.23 17.97 -8.37
N GLU A 263 -1.05 17.55 -7.11
CA GLU A 263 -1.60 18.28 -5.96
C GLU A 263 -0.93 19.64 -5.77
N TRP A 264 0.39 19.73 -5.99
CA TRP A 264 1.10 21.00 -5.89
C TRP A 264 0.66 21.99 -6.96
N ALA A 265 0.54 21.56 -8.21
CA ALA A 265 0.06 22.39 -9.31
C ALA A 265 -1.38 22.86 -9.06
N GLY A 266 -2.26 21.96 -8.61
CA GLY A 266 -3.62 22.31 -8.21
C GLY A 266 -3.67 23.28 -7.03
N PHE A 267 -2.78 23.13 -6.05
CA PHE A 267 -2.63 24.06 -4.93
C PHE A 267 -2.16 25.44 -5.40
N VAL A 268 -1.15 25.50 -6.28
CA VAL A 268 -0.63 26.75 -6.84
C VAL A 268 -1.72 27.50 -7.59
N GLU A 269 -2.45 26.83 -8.48
CA GLU A 269 -3.52 27.47 -9.25
C GLU A 269 -4.64 28.01 -8.35
N ARG A 270 -5.05 27.25 -7.32
CA ARG A 270 -6.09 27.68 -6.36
C ARG A 270 -5.66 28.87 -5.50
N ASN A 271 -4.36 29.03 -5.25
CA ASN A 271 -3.83 30.05 -4.34
C ASN A 271 -2.95 31.09 -5.05
N LYS A 272 -3.07 31.22 -6.38
CA LYS A 272 -2.22 32.09 -7.19
C LYS A 272 -2.25 33.57 -6.80
N GLU A 273 -3.31 34.02 -6.13
CA GLU A 273 -3.43 35.39 -5.63
C GLU A 273 -2.61 35.64 -4.35
N ILE A 274 -2.29 34.58 -3.61
CA ILE A 274 -1.54 34.65 -2.35
C ILE A 274 -0.08 34.25 -2.56
N LEU A 275 0.15 33.24 -3.40
CA LEU A 275 1.48 32.75 -3.68
C LEU A 275 2.25 33.76 -4.53
N VAL A 276 3.53 33.92 -4.21
CA VAL A 276 4.43 34.79 -4.97
C VAL A 276 4.65 34.20 -6.35
N ASP A 277 4.34 34.97 -7.40
CA ASP A 277 4.61 34.57 -8.78
C ASP A 277 6.13 34.66 -9.05
N PRO A 278 6.81 33.55 -9.37
CA PRO A 278 8.23 33.55 -9.71
C PRO A 278 8.59 34.37 -10.96
N GLN A 279 7.61 34.71 -11.80
CA GLN A 279 7.80 35.60 -12.94
C GLN A 279 7.75 37.08 -12.56
N THR A 280 7.38 37.40 -11.31
CA THR A 280 7.44 38.79 -10.82
C THR A 280 8.90 39.22 -10.74
N PRO A 281 9.31 40.30 -11.42
CA PRO A 281 10.68 40.77 -11.35
C PRO A 281 11.03 41.24 -9.94
N ASP A 282 12.29 41.06 -9.56
CA ASP A 282 12.82 41.57 -8.30
C ASP A 282 12.64 43.08 -8.20
N ARG A 283 12.32 43.56 -6.99
CA ARG A 283 12.19 44.99 -6.73
C ARG A 283 13.58 45.63 -6.80
N THR A 284 13.72 46.67 -7.61
CA THR A 284 14.94 47.49 -7.70
C THR A 284 14.74 48.81 -6.99
N LEU A 285 15.82 49.41 -6.46
CA LEU A 285 15.77 50.72 -5.84
C LEU A 285 15.31 51.80 -6.83
N ASP A 286 15.74 51.71 -8.09
CA ASP A 286 15.31 52.61 -9.16
C ASP A 286 13.80 52.52 -9.45
N GLY A 287 13.18 51.38 -9.14
CA GLY A 287 11.74 51.16 -9.27
C GLY A 287 10.92 51.64 -8.08
N ILE A 288 11.55 52.17 -7.03
CA ILE A 288 10.89 52.63 -5.81
C ILE A 288 10.93 54.16 -5.77
N THR A 289 9.74 54.77 -5.73
CA THR A 289 9.60 56.21 -5.45
C THR A 289 9.14 56.41 -4.02
N PHE A 290 9.64 57.44 -3.36
CA PHE A 290 9.22 57.82 -2.02
C PHE A 290 9.04 59.34 -1.88
N PRO A 291 8.18 59.81 -0.97
CA PRO A 291 7.97 61.24 -0.78
C PRO A 291 9.28 61.99 -0.48
N ASN A 292 9.45 63.16 -1.10
CA ASN A 292 10.64 64.04 -0.96
C ASN A 292 11.95 63.48 -1.52
N GLN A 293 11.94 62.37 -2.27
CA GLN A 293 13.15 61.81 -2.91
C GLN A 293 13.92 62.86 -3.72
N ASP A 294 13.21 63.66 -4.53
CA ASP A 294 13.76 64.71 -5.39
C ASP A 294 13.70 66.12 -4.79
N HIS A 295 13.48 66.24 -3.47
CA HIS A 295 13.41 67.55 -2.83
C HIS A 295 14.75 68.29 -2.97
N SER A 296 14.73 69.59 -3.25
CA SER A 296 15.97 70.37 -3.46
C SER A 296 16.95 70.27 -2.28
N CYS A 297 16.45 70.20 -1.05
CA CYS A 297 17.26 70.03 0.17
C CYS A 297 17.97 68.67 0.30
N THR A 298 17.58 67.63 -0.43
CA THR A 298 18.24 66.30 -0.39
C THR A 298 19.35 66.18 -1.44
N ARG A 299 19.49 67.17 -2.35
CA ARG A 299 20.56 67.22 -3.34
C ARG A 299 21.76 67.99 -2.79
N ALA A 300 22.94 67.39 -2.87
CA ALA A 300 24.17 68.03 -2.43
C ALA A 300 24.46 69.29 -3.26
N VAL A 301 24.98 70.34 -2.61
CA VAL A 301 25.52 71.54 -3.28
C VAL A 301 26.84 71.18 -3.97
N ILE A 302 27.66 70.39 -3.28
CA ILE A 302 28.83 69.70 -3.83
C ILE A 302 29.08 68.43 -3.00
N GLU A 303 29.49 67.36 -3.66
CA GLU A 303 29.88 66.10 -3.03
C GLU A 303 31.05 65.45 -3.77
N GLY A 304 31.85 64.66 -3.07
CA GLY A 304 33.02 64.01 -3.66
C GLY A 304 34.06 63.59 -2.63
N THR A 305 35.08 62.89 -3.11
CA THR A 305 36.17 62.44 -2.24
C THR A 305 37.23 63.54 -2.07
N LEU A 306 37.64 63.77 -0.82
CA LEU A 306 38.75 64.66 -0.47
C LEU A 306 39.75 63.94 0.43
N GLU A 307 41.01 64.34 0.35
CA GLU A 307 42.06 63.89 1.25
C GLU A 307 42.18 64.87 2.43
N ARG A 308 42.03 64.40 3.67
CA ARG A 308 42.18 65.23 4.88
C ARG A 308 43.46 64.88 5.62
N LYS A 309 44.22 65.89 6.05
CA LYS A 309 45.40 65.70 6.89
C LYS A 309 45.01 65.19 8.27
N SER A 310 45.64 64.10 8.74
CA SER A 310 45.35 63.53 10.07
C SER A 310 45.67 64.52 11.19
N ARG A 311 44.80 64.56 12.21
CA ARG A 311 44.99 65.37 13.42
C ARG A 311 45.92 64.69 14.43
N ASN A 312 46.09 63.37 14.35
CA ASN A 312 46.94 62.64 15.28
C ASN A 312 48.41 62.82 14.88
N LYS A 313 49.17 63.63 15.64
CA LYS A 313 50.61 63.83 15.42
C LYS A 313 51.45 62.55 15.50
N LEU A 314 50.86 61.45 16.01
CA LEU A 314 51.46 60.11 16.09
C LEU A 314 51.15 59.21 14.87
N SER A 315 50.21 59.59 13.99
CA SER A 315 49.95 58.82 12.77
C SER A 315 50.89 59.30 11.66
N MET A 316 51.78 58.42 11.18
CA MET A 316 52.65 58.66 10.01
C MET A 316 51.88 58.73 8.67
N ALA A 317 50.55 58.61 8.69
CA ALA A 317 49.68 58.77 7.52
C ALA A 317 49.38 60.26 7.30
N GLY A 318 50.02 60.86 6.30
CA GLY A 318 49.93 62.30 6.02
C GLY A 318 48.53 62.79 5.64
N TYR A 319 47.77 62.02 4.86
CA TYR A 319 46.41 62.35 4.44
C TYR A 319 45.55 61.07 4.37
N SER A 320 44.27 61.18 4.71
CA SER A 320 43.27 60.10 4.60
C SER A 320 42.11 60.54 3.71
N THR A 321 41.70 59.68 2.79
CA THR A 321 40.54 59.93 1.91
C THR A 321 39.23 59.73 2.68
N GLY A 322 38.30 60.66 2.53
CA GLY A 322 36.91 60.53 2.98
C GLY A 322 35.96 61.07 1.90
N TYR A 323 34.68 60.76 2.03
CA TYR A 323 33.62 61.30 1.18
C TYR A 323 32.98 62.52 1.86
N TYR A 324 32.98 63.66 1.20
CA TYR A 324 32.50 64.90 1.78
C TYR A 324 31.27 65.39 1.05
N VAL A 325 30.37 66.04 1.77
CA VAL A 325 29.11 66.55 1.22
C VAL A 325 28.82 67.92 1.84
N VAL A 326 28.60 68.94 1.01
CA VAL A 326 28.00 70.20 1.42
C VAL A 326 26.52 70.17 1.11
N THR A 327 25.69 70.35 2.13
CA THR A 327 24.23 70.29 1.99
C THR A 327 23.61 71.68 1.89
N PRO A 328 22.42 71.83 1.29
CA PRO A 328 21.66 73.09 1.30
C PRO A 328 21.38 73.61 2.71
N SER A 329 21.35 72.72 3.71
CA SER A 329 21.25 73.04 5.15
C SER A 329 22.53 73.64 5.75
N LYS A 330 23.52 73.96 4.92
CA LYS A 330 24.77 74.66 5.28
C LYS A 330 25.68 73.84 6.20
N TYR A 331 25.64 72.51 6.08
CA TYR A 331 26.59 71.61 6.75
C TYR A 331 27.61 71.07 5.76
N LEU A 332 28.84 70.89 6.23
CA LEU A 332 29.85 70.04 5.61
C LEU A 332 29.94 68.74 6.42
N HIS A 333 29.52 67.62 5.81
CA HIS A 333 29.61 66.29 6.39
C HIS A 333 30.80 65.53 5.82
N GLU A 334 31.45 64.72 6.66
CA GLU A 334 32.40 63.67 6.26
C GLU A 334 31.73 62.32 6.47
N PHE A 335 31.73 61.50 5.44
CA PHE A 335 31.38 60.10 5.46
C PHE A 335 32.61 59.26 5.11
N LYS A 336 32.59 58.01 5.53
CA LYS A 336 33.66 57.07 5.20
C LYS A 336 33.73 56.79 3.69
N ASP A 337 32.57 56.65 3.04
CA ASP A 337 32.41 56.42 1.61
C ASP A 337 31.05 56.97 1.13
N SER A 338 30.73 56.81 -0.16
CA SER A 338 29.47 57.25 -0.77
C SER A 338 28.40 56.15 -0.81
N ASP A 339 28.58 55.06 -0.07
CA ASP A 339 27.72 53.89 -0.13
C ASP A 339 26.54 54.02 0.83
N ASN A 340 25.34 54.17 0.26
CA ASN A 340 24.09 54.30 1.02
C ASN A 340 23.43 52.94 1.32
N LEU A 341 23.97 51.82 0.81
CA LEU A 341 23.30 50.51 0.81
C LEU A 341 23.89 49.53 1.83
N ARG A 342 25.23 49.44 1.90
CA ARG A 342 25.86 48.43 2.78
C ARG A 342 25.84 48.83 4.26
N LYS A 343 25.78 50.13 4.56
CA LYS A 343 25.78 50.68 5.92
C LYS A 343 24.94 51.95 5.97
N ASP A 344 24.35 52.22 7.13
CA ASP A 344 23.67 53.49 7.35
C ASP A 344 24.69 54.64 7.21
N PRO A 345 24.43 55.62 6.32
CA PRO A 345 25.35 56.73 6.11
C PRO A 345 25.34 57.62 7.34
N THR A 346 26.36 57.45 8.19
CA THR A 346 26.55 58.23 9.42
C THR A 346 27.71 59.20 9.24
N PRO A 347 27.49 60.53 9.38
CA PRO A 347 28.57 61.49 9.31
C PRO A 347 29.60 61.27 10.44
N GLU A 348 30.87 61.04 10.10
CA GLU A 348 31.97 60.94 11.08
C GLU A 348 32.35 62.32 11.62
N LEU A 349 32.20 63.35 10.79
CA LEU A 349 32.41 64.76 11.10
C LEU A 349 31.27 65.58 10.49
N SER A 350 30.86 66.64 11.17
CA SER A 350 29.87 67.57 10.65
C SER A 350 30.20 68.98 11.11
N ILE A 351 30.40 69.90 10.18
CA ILE A 351 30.68 71.30 10.47
C ILE A 351 29.53 72.15 9.98
N TYR A 352 28.98 72.98 10.85
CA TYR A 352 28.05 74.03 10.43
C TYR A 352 28.84 75.17 9.79
N LEU A 353 28.65 75.36 8.49
CA LEU A 353 29.47 76.26 7.67
C LEU A 353 29.28 77.76 7.98
N PRO A 354 28.09 78.26 8.39
CA PRO A 354 27.92 79.67 8.75
C PRO A 354 28.83 80.13 9.90
N ASP A 355 29.18 79.22 10.82
CA ASP A 355 30.10 79.49 11.94
C ASP A 355 31.56 79.11 11.63
N ALA A 356 31.83 78.62 10.42
CA ALA A 356 33.16 78.20 9.99
C ALA A 356 33.91 79.33 9.27
N VAL A 357 35.21 79.16 9.10
CA VAL A 357 36.07 80.05 8.30
C VAL A 357 36.80 79.20 7.28
N ILE A 358 36.71 79.57 5.99
CA ILE A 358 37.46 78.92 4.92
C ILE A 358 38.73 79.73 4.59
N GLY A 359 39.86 79.05 4.45
CA GLY A 359 41.12 79.62 3.96
C GLY A 359 41.20 79.57 2.43
N THR A 360 41.98 80.47 1.84
CA THR A 360 42.21 80.53 0.39
C THR A 360 42.81 79.23 -0.15
N THR A 361 42.51 78.88 -1.40
CA THR A 361 43.10 77.72 -2.07
C THR A 361 44.59 77.96 -2.35
N ASN A 362 45.40 76.91 -2.20
CA ASN A 362 46.81 76.89 -2.55
C ASN A 362 47.11 75.62 -3.36
N GLY A 363 47.01 75.74 -4.68
CA GLY A 363 47.00 74.60 -5.60
C GLY A 363 45.81 73.68 -5.30
N GLU A 364 46.09 72.43 -4.96
CA GLU A 364 45.09 71.41 -4.62
C GLU A 364 44.57 71.50 -3.17
N LYS A 365 45.17 72.36 -2.33
CA LYS A 365 44.94 72.36 -0.88
C LYS A 365 44.11 73.55 -0.43
N PHE A 366 43.26 73.35 0.57
CA PHE A 366 42.50 74.41 1.23
C PHE A 366 42.19 74.03 2.68
N ASN A 367 41.86 75.01 3.51
CA ASN A 367 41.61 74.79 4.93
C ASN A 367 40.19 75.22 5.31
N VAL A 368 39.51 74.46 6.15
CA VAL A 368 38.24 74.85 6.77
C VAL A 368 38.38 74.76 8.27
N LYS A 369 38.17 75.87 8.96
CA LYS A 369 38.19 75.94 10.42
C LYS A 369 36.77 76.04 10.93
N GLY A 370 36.32 75.04 11.67
CA GLY A 370 34.95 74.98 12.16
C GLY A 370 34.81 74.15 13.43
N LYS A 371 33.64 74.21 14.06
CA LYS A 371 33.30 73.35 15.18
C LYS A 371 32.66 72.07 14.64
N ASP A 372 33.21 70.92 15.06
CA ASP A 372 32.61 69.63 14.79
C ASP A 372 31.40 69.42 15.71
N VAL A 373 30.25 69.10 15.11
CA VAL A 373 28.99 68.82 15.80
C VAL A 373 28.50 67.38 15.60
N SER A 374 29.28 66.49 14.98
CA SER A 374 28.85 65.10 14.69
C SER A 374 28.63 64.24 15.96
N LYS A 375 29.32 64.53 17.06
CA LYS A 375 29.32 63.69 18.28
C LYS A 375 28.30 64.09 19.35
N GLY A 376 27.26 64.84 18.98
CA GLY A 376 26.18 65.23 19.89
C GLY A 376 26.67 65.98 21.15
N ILE A 377 26.11 65.66 22.32
CA ILE A 377 26.38 66.35 23.59
C ILE A 377 27.88 66.25 23.99
N GLY A 378 28.60 65.19 23.58
CA GLY A 378 30.03 65.03 23.82
C GLY A 378 30.94 65.94 22.97
N GLY A 379 30.44 66.48 21.85
CA GLY A 379 31.17 67.41 20.98
C GLY A 379 31.22 68.86 21.48
N LYS A 380 30.46 69.20 22.54
CA LYS A 380 30.44 70.58 23.08
C LYS A 380 31.77 71.03 23.70
N PHE A 381 32.68 70.09 23.98
CA PHE A 381 34.02 70.36 24.52
C PHE A 381 35.15 70.28 23.47
N THR A 382 34.84 69.97 22.21
CA THR A 382 35.84 70.00 21.13
C THR A 382 35.95 71.43 20.60
N GLY A 383 37.09 72.10 20.87
CA GLY A 383 37.38 73.43 20.33
C GLY A 383 37.40 73.47 18.79
N SER A 384 37.28 74.68 18.22
CA SER A 384 37.35 74.91 16.77
C SER A 384 38.61 74.26 16.18
N SER A 385 38.43 73.49 15.12
CA SER A 385 39.47 72.65 14.53
C SER A 385 39.69 73.07 13.09
N GLU A 386 40.94 73.33 12.72
CA GLU A 386 41.33 73.65 11.36
C GLU A 386 41.62 72.34 10.61
N LEU A 387 40.76 72.02 9.64
CA LEU A 387 40.88 70.87 8.78
C LEU A 387 41.59 71.26 7.49
N GLN A 388 42.64 70.52 7.14
CA GLN A 388 43.40 70.73 5.90
C GLN A 388 42.97 69.68 4.89
N PHE A 389 42.36 70.14 3.81
CA PHE A 389 41.89 69.30 2.72
C PHE A 389 42.82 69.41 1.51
N LYS A 390 42.88 68.33 0.74
CA LYS A 390 43.51 68.26 -0.56
C LYS A 390 42.51 67.62 -1.53
N ALA A 391 42.17 68.34 -2.59
CA ALA A 391 41.33 67.85 -3.68
C ALA A 391 42.18 67.13 -4.74
N HIS A 392 41.53 66.42 -5.67
CA HIS A 392 42.21 65.72 -6.76
C HIS A 392 42.93 66.65 -7.73
N THR A 393 42.39 67.87 -7.92
CA THR A 393 42.97 68.89 -8.80
C THR A 393 42.81 70.29 -8.19
N ALA A 394 43.62 71.25 -8.65
CA ALA A 394 43.47 72.65 -8.25
C ALA A 394 42.10 73.24 -8.68
N SER A 395 41.54 72.76 -9.78
CA SER A 395 40.19 73.15 -10.21
C SER A 395 39.12 72.65 -9.24
N ASP A 396 39.24 71.41 -8.77
CA ASP A 396 38.29 70.86 -7.79
C ASP A 396 38.43 71.56 -6.43
N ALA A 397 39.65 71.87 -6.00
CA ALA A 397 39.87 72.69 -4.80
C ALA A 397 39.15 74.05 -4.90
N ASN A 398 39.18 74.69 -6.08
CA ASN A 398 38.43 75.92 -6.32
C ASN A 398 36.91 75.71 -6.30
N LYS A 399 36.38 74.62 -6.90
CA LYS A 399 34.94 74.29 -6.82
C LYS A 399 34.47 74.08 -5.38
N TRP A 400 35.26 73.36 -4.57
CA TRP A 400 34.99 73.18 -3.14
C TRP A 400 35.07 74.49 -2.37
N TYR A 401 36.06 75.33 -2.68
CA TYR A 401 36.20 76.65 -2.09
C TYR A 401 35.02 77.57 -2.43
N GLU A 402 34.59 77.62 -3.68
CA GLU A 402 33.42 78.41 -4.13
C GLU A 402 32.13 77.92 -3.45
N ALA A 403 31.89 76.60 -3.45
CA ALA A 403 30.72 76.02 -2.82
C ALA A 403 30.66 76.32 -1.30
N ILE A 404 31.78 76.21 -0.58
CA ILE A 404 31.84 76.48 0.87
C ILE A 404 31.83 77.99 1.16
N SER A 405 32.56 78.81 0.40
CA SER A 405 32.61 80.26 0.60
C SER A 405 31.24 80.93 0.34
N SER A 406 30.43 80.36 -0.57
CA SER A 406 29.06 80.84 -0.81
C SER A 406 28.10 80.67 0.38
N VAL A 407 28.48 79.86 1.39
CA VAL A 407 27.65 79.51 2.56
C VAL A 407 28.28 79.83 3.91
N VAL A 408 29.55 80.26 3.93
CA VAL A 408 30.26 80.69 5.14
C VAL A 408 29.84 82.12 5.52
N GLY A 409 29.58 82.38 6.80
CA GLY A 409 29.26 83.71 7.31
C GLY A 409 27.89 84.26 6.89
N THR A 410 27.07 83.48 6.19
CA THR A 410 25.68 83.82 5.86
C THR A 410 24.76 83.20 6.91
N ALA A 411 24.04 84.03 7.67
CA ALA A 411 22.98 83.58 8.58
C ALA A 411 21.93 82.78 7.79
N PRO A 412 21.21 81.82 8.41
CA PRO A 412 20.19 81.05 7.69
C PRO A 412 19.22 82.01 6.99
N ALA A 413 19.14 81.90 5.67
CA ALA A 413 18.13 82.60 4.91
C ALA A 413 16.77 82.06 5.39
N SER A 414 16.02 82.90 6.10
CA SER A 414 14.58 82.74 6.21
C SER A 414 14.01 83.00 4.82
N GLU A 415 13.99 81.97 3.97
CA GLU A 415 13.21 82.07 2.76
C GLU A 415 11.74 82.22 3.14
N PRO A 416 11.03 83.21 2.59
CA PRO A 416 9.61 83.38 2.84
C PRO A 416 8.87 82.16 2.28
N LEU A 417 8.06 81.54 3.13
CA LEU A 417 6.96 80.67 2.69
C LEU A 417 6.16 81.45 1.63
N SER A 418 6.18 80.97 0.39
CA SER A 418 5.29 81.41 -0.68
C SER A 418 4.59 80.19 -1.26
N PRO A 419 3.37 80.38 -1.80
CA PRO A 419 2.20 79.73 -1.23
C PRO A 419 1.92 78.37 -1.85
N ALA A 420 1.23 77.53 -1.08
CA ALA A 420 0.50 76.39 -1.61
C ALA A 420 -0.46 76.87 -2.71
N ALA A 421 -0.20 76.43 -3.95
CA ALA A 421 -1.19 76.50 -5.01
C ALA A 421 -2.18 75.34 -4.82
N THR A 422 -3.38 75.68 -4.37
CA THR A 422 -4.57 74.85 -4.52
C THR A 422 -4.87 74.63 -5.99
N GLY A 423 -4.91 73.36 -6.41
CA GLY A 423 -5.55 72.89 -7.64
C GLY A 423 -6.60 71.84 -7.27
N VAL A 424 -7.88 72.24 -7.34
CA VAL A 424 -9.07 71.46 -7.01
C VAL A 424 -9.53 70.65 -8.22
N VAL A 425 -9.91 69.39 -8.01
CA VAL A 425 -11.05 68.71 -8.66
C VAL A 425 -11.54 67.58 -7.75
N GLY A 426 -12.78 67.69 -7.25
CA GLY A 426 -13.54 66.60 -6.62
C GLY A 426 -14.40 65.84 -7.65
N PRO A 427 -15.48 65.09 -7.29
CA PRO A 427 -16.06 64.95 -5.94
C PRO A 427 -16.57 63.52 -5.54
N SER A 428 -16.82 63.38 -4.22
CA SER A 428 -17.87 62.61 -3.52
C SER A 428 -18.03 61.09 -3.70
N GLU A 429 -17.97 60.34 -2.57
CA GLU A 429 -19.18 59.85 -1.86
C GLU A 429 -18.86 59.13 -0.52
N SER A 430 -19.57 59.56 0.52
CA SER A 430 -20.19 58.75 1.59
C SER A 430 -19.32 57.95 2.59
N GLU A 431 -19.03 58.54 3.76
CA GLU A 431 -18.79 57.79 5.00
C GLU A 431 -19.87 58.09 6.04
N ASN A 432 -20.59 57.03 6.43
CA ASN A 432 -21.45 56.99 7.59
C ASN A 432 -20.62 56.49 8.78
N LYS A 433 -20.53 57.30 9.84
CA LYS A 433 -19.81 56.94 11.08
C LYS A 433 -20.67 56.03 11.95
N GLN A 434 -20.10 54.90 12.38
CA GLN A 434 -20.51 54.29 13.64
C GLN A 434 -19.28 53.80 14.42
N ALA A 435 -19.10 54.38 15.60
CA ALA A 435 -18.06 54.04 16.56
C ALA A 435 -18.36 52.69 17.22
N SER A 436 -17.31 51.89 17.45
CA SER A 436 -17.32 50.87 18.52
C SER A 436 -15.93 50.67 19.10
N VAL A 437 -15.93 50.58 20.43
CA VAL A 437 -14.84 50.54 21.40
C VAL A 437 -14.14 49.16 21.38
N PRO A 438 -12.82 49.05 21.68
CA PRO A 438 -12.15 47.75 21.71
C PRO A 438 -12.40 47.02 23.04
N PRO A 439 -12.66 45.70 23.05
CA PRO A 439 -12.54 44.90 24.26
C PRO A 439 -11.19 44.15 24.34
N ALA A 440 -10.79 43.96 25.58
CA ALA A 440 -9.56 43.38 26.08
C ALA A 440 -9.37 41.90 25.72
N TYR A 441 -8.11 41.48 25.57
CA TYR A 441 -7.71 40.08 25.55
C TYR A 441 -7.69 39.52 26.98
N ALA A 442 -8.40 38.42 27.20
CA ALA A 442 -8.30 37.57 28.38
C ALA A 442 -7.48 36.32 28.06
N GLU A 443 -6.59 35.96 29.00
CA GLU A 443 -5.78 34.75 29.02
C GLU A 443 -6.62 33.47 28.87
N LYS A 444 -6.08 32.50 28.13
CA LYS A 444 -6.41 31.08 28.32
C LYS A 444 -5.15 30.22 28.40
N THR A 445 -5.13 29.49 29.50
CA THR A 445 -4.26 28.41 29.95
C THR A 445 -4.01 27.31 28.91
N GLY A 446 -2.78 26.80 28.87
CA GLY A 446 -2.36 25.64 28.07
C GLY A 446 -2.78 24.27 28.63
N PRO A 447 -2.29 23.19 27.99
CA PRO A 447 -1.42 22.28 28.74
C PRO A 447 -0.16 21.78 27.98
N ALA A 448 0.90 21.67 28.78
CA ALA A 448 2.12 20.83 28.80
C ALA A 448 2.87 20.39 27.50
N PRO A 449 4.22 20.59 27.45
CA PRO A 449 5.08 20.07 26.40
C PRO A 449 5.63 18.66 26.71
N VAL A 450 5.78 17.84 25.67
CA VAL A 450 6.52 16.56 25.72
C VAL A 450 8.01 16.83 25.46
N GLN A 451 8.84 16.26 26.32
CA GLN A 451 10.29 16.43 26.41
C GLN A 451 11.04 15.81 25.22
N THR A 452 12.04 16.53 24.69
CA THR A 452 13.10 15.99 23.85
C THR A 452 14.47 16.20 24.52
N ALA A 453 15.10 15.11 24.91
CA ALA A 453 16.53 14.94 25.15
C ALA A 453 16.81 13.48 24.75
N GLY A 454 17.57 13.14 23.73
CA GLY A 454 18.89 13.64 23.37
C GLY A 454 19.86 12.48 23.62
N LEU A 455 20.47 11.91 22.58
CA LEU A 455 21.73 11.19 22.65
C LEU A 455 22.30 10.97 21.23
N THR A 456 23.57 11.34 21.14
CA THR A 456 24.46 11.47 19.98
C THR A 456 25.30 10.22 19.74
N GLY A 457 25.74 10.05 18.49
CA GLY A 457 26.86 9.18 18.05
C GLY A 457 26.38 7.81 17.58
N GLY A 458 26.78 7.25 16.44
CA GLY A 458 27.85 7.58 15.51
C GLY A 458 28.43 6.26 15.04
N GLU A 459 28.02 5.74 13.87
CA GLU A 459 28.76 4.70 13.17
C GLU A 459 28.40 4.68 11.68
N THR A 460 29.43 4.88 10.86
CA THR A 460 29.42 4.82 9.41
C THR A 460 29.32 3.38 8.92
N VAL A 461 28.37 3.07 8.03
CA VAL A 461 28.44 1.86 7.18
C VAL A 461 28.19 2.23 5.73
N ALA A 462 29.14 1.81 4.91
CA ALA A 462 29.31 2.12 3.50
C ALA A 462 28.31 1.41 2.58
N ILE A 463 28.02 2.08 1.47
CA ILE A 463 27.27 1.59 0.30
C ILE A 463 28.21 0.69 -0.53
N PRO A 464 27.81 -0.53 -0.97
CA PRO A 464 28.58 -1.23 -1.97
C PRO A 464 28.20 -0.75 -3.39
N VAL A 465 29.21 -0.20 -4.07
CA VAL A 465 29.21 0.09 -5.51
C VAL A 465 29.49 -1.20 -6.30
N ALA A 466 28.88 -1.22 -7.49
CA ALA A 466 28.95 -2.20 -8.56
C ALA A 466 30.29 -2.92 -8.78
N ILE A 467 30.18 -4.22 -9.07
CA ILE A 467 31.25 -5.01 -9.69
C ILE A 467 30.95 -5.10 -11.18
N SER A 468 31.85 -4.49 -11.96
CA SER A 468 32.01 -4.67 -13.39
C SER A 468 32.73 -6.00 -13.66
N SER A 469 32.16 -6.84 -14.51
CA SER A 469 32.87 -7.95 -15.18
C SER A 469 32.65 -7.80 -16.68
N GLY A 470 33.72 -7.52 -17.41
CA GLY A 470 33.74 -7.51 -18.86
C GLY A 470 33.76 -8.92 -19.45
N ALA A 471 33.08 -9.09 -20.58
CA ALA A 471 33.34 -10.16 -21.53
C ALA A 471 32.95 -9.71 -22.95
N ALA A 472 33.99 -9.55 -23.76
CA ALA A 472 34.13 -9.73 -25.21
C ALA A 472 32.95 -9.41 -26.16
N ALA A 473 33.23 -8.45 -27.05
CA ALA A 473 32.58 -8.26 -28.32
C ALA A 473 32.97 -9.34 -29.35
N THR A 474 32.00 -9.85 -30.08
CA THR A 474 32.17 -10.37 -31.45
C THR A 474 30.93 -9.99 -32.25
N ASN A 475 31.13 -9.22 -33.31
CA ASN A 475 30.17 -8.98 -34.39
C ASN A 475 30.74 -9.60 -35.69
N PRO A 476 30.03 -9.62 -36.83
CA PRO A 476 29.67 -10.84 -37.55
C PRO A 476 30.45 -11.03 -38.86
N GLU A 477 30.45 -12.23 -39.42
CA GLU A 477 30.81 -12.40 -40.83
C GLU A 477 30.04 -13.54 -41.52
N LYS A 478 29.74 -13.27 -42.79
CA LYS A 478 29.07 -14.06 -43.83
C LYS A 478 29.57 -15.51 -43.91
N ILE A 479 28.64 -16.43 -44.20
CA ILE A 479 28.38 -17.08 -45.51
C ILE A 479 27.03 -17.78 -45.44
#